data_AF-A0A443LLE9-F1
#
_entry.id   AF-A0A443LLE9-F1
#
_cell.length_a   1.000
_cell.length_b   1.000
_cell.length_c   1.000
_cell.angle_alpha   90.00
_cell.angle_beta   90.00
_cell.angle_gamma   90.00
#
_symmetry.space_group_name_H-M   'P 1'
#
loop_
_entity.id
_entity.type
_entity.pdbx_description
1 polymer ?
#
loop_
_entity_poly.entity_id
_entity_poly.type
_entity_poly.pdbx_seq_one_letter_code
_entity_poly.pdbx_strand_id
1 'polypeptide(L)'
;MRHLSLAILLAVLALPAVALERPEGLLWNHSGLPLTLPLQVKSDPGTDLYLQLSDPATGQAVLAAYVRGGAFFRVLVPPGRWALTFARGQDWQGEDGLFGAATEVIALPGPLVFHTEGAARKSGHLIDLRGAGPVLRDIGLCQRRALDPETLSGSWARKHPHGLPDPREPGPFTTPRYDLRSHFCDDAG
;
A
#
# COMPACT_ATOMS: atom_id res chain seq x y z
N MET A 1 21.34 -58.59 9.72
CA MET A 1 20.59 -58.11 8.53
C MET A 1 19.32 -57.31 8.85
N ARG A 2 18.75 -57.34 10.07
CA ARG A 2 17.54 -56.56 10.44
C ARG A 2 17.77 -55.11 10.90
N HIS A 3 19.02 -54.74 11.22
CA HIS A 3 19.36 -53.40 11.70
C HIS A 3 19.75 -52.42 10.58
N LEU A 4 20.20 -52.92 9.41
CA LEU A 4 20.52 -52.06 8.27
C LEU A 4 19.27 -51.45 7.62
N SER A 5 18.12 -52.14 7.69
CA SER A 5 16.86 -51.67 7.10
C SER A 5 16.19 -50.54 7.89
N LEU A 6 16.47 -50.43 9.20
CA LEU A 6 15.86 -49.39 10.04
C LEU A 6 16.55 -48.03 9.87
N ALA A 7 17.86 -48.03 9.62
CA ALA A 7 18.62 -46.80 9.42
C ALA A 7 18.29 -46.09 8.10
N ILE A 8 17.92 -46.85 7.06
CA ILE A 8 17.54 -46.28 5.75
C ILE A 8 16.14 -45.68 5.79
N LEU A 9 15.22 -46.21 6.62
CA LEU A 9 13.86 -45.66 6.76
C LEU A 9 13.83 -44.33 7.54
N LEU A 10 14.77 -44.11 8.46
CA LEU A 10 14.87 -42.87 9.25
C LEU A 10 15.61 -41.73 8.53
N ALA A 11 16.39 -42.01 7.48
CA ALA A 11 17.13 -40.98 6.74
C ALA A 11 16.29 -40.24 5.69
N VAL A 12 15.10 -40.74 5.33
CA VAL A 12 14.25 -40.13 4.28
C VAL A 12 13.34 -39.01 4.80
N LEU A 13 13.21 -38.83 6.13
CA LEU A 13 12.29 -37.85 6.72
C LEU A 13 12.88 -36.46 6.98
N ALA A 14 14.15 -36.23 6.64
CA ALA A 14 14.82 -34.96 6.87
C ALA A 14 15.14 -34.25 5.54
N LEU A 15 14.16 -34.11 4.66
CA LEU A 15 14.24 -33.07 3.63
C LEU A 15 14.05 -31.73 4.36
N PRO A 16 15.06 -30.85 4.43
CA PRO A 16 14.81 -29.49 4.87
C PRO A 16 13.71 -28.91 3.98
N ALA A 17 12.57 -28.56 4.58
CA ALA A 17 11.61 -27.71 3.92
C ALA A 17 12.34 -26.41 3.60
N VAL A 18 12.71 -26.23 2.34
CA VAL A 18 13.23 -24.95 1.85
C VAL A 18 12.03 -24.02 1.90
N ALA A 19 11.85 -23.37 3.05
CA ALA A 19 10.84 -22.35 3.21
C ALA A 19 11.24 -21.22 2.28
N LEU A 20 10.41 -20.99 1.24
CA LEU A 20 10.61 -19.87 0.34
C LEU A 20 10.64 -18.58 1.18
N GLU A 21 11.56 -17.67 0.86
CA GLU A 21 11.58 -16.38 1.54
C GLU A 21 10.24 -15.68 1.32
N ARG A 22 9.61 -15.25 2.42
CA ARG A 22 8.33 -14.56 2.36
C ARG A 22 8.59 -13.11 1.95
N PRO A 23 8.10 -12.66 0.78
CA PRO A 23 8.28 -11.29 0.37
C PRO A 23 7.47 -10.34 1.25
N GLU A 24 7.64 -9.04 1.05
CA GLU A 24 6.85 -8.02 1.72
C GLU A 24 6.61 -6.85 0.77
N GLY A 25 5.37 -6.34 0.74
CA GLY A 25 5.08 -5.15 -0.03
C GLY A 25 4.66 -5.43 -1.47
N LEU A 26 4.85 -4.42 -2.32
CA LEU A 26 4.60 -4.50 -3.75
C LEU A 26 5.54 -5.53 -4.39
N LEU A 27 4.99 -6.51 -5.10
CA LEU A 27 5.77 -7.51 -5.83
C LEU A 27 6.12 -7.00 -7.22
N TRP A 28 5.11 -6.50 -7.95
CA TRP A 28 5.27 -5.97 -9.30
C TRP A 28 4.13 -5.05 -9.70
N ASN A 29 4.36 -4.26 -10.74
CA ASN A 29 3.39 -3.36 -11.36
C ASN A 29 3.56 -3.39 -12.89
N HIS A 30 2.52 -3.82 -13.59
CA HIS A 30 2.43 -3.89 -15.05
C HIS A 30 1.39 -2.94 -15.63
N SER A 31 0.78 -2.08 -14.82
CA SER A 31 -0.21 -1.11 -15.29
C SER A 31 0.35 -0.03 -16.23
N GLY A 32 1.67 0.22 -16.19
CA GLY A 32 2.31 1.35 -16.87
C GLY A 32 1.92 2.73 -16.30
N LEU A 33 1.20 2.76 -15.18
CA LEU A 33 0.63 3.95 -14.57
C LEU A 33 1.29 4.25 -13.20
N PRO A 34 1.27 5.52 -12.75
CA PRO A 34 1.90 5.91 -11.50
C PRO A 34 1.11 5.42 -10.27
N LEU A 35 1.82 4.77 -9.35
CA LEU A 35 1.29 4.29 -8.07
C LEU A 35 1.10 5.45 -7.10
N THR A 36 -0.10 6.02 -7.08
CA THR A 36 -0.33 7.28 -6.35
C THR A 36 -1.55 7.28 -5.45
N LEU A 37 -2.48 6.34 -5.59
CA LEU A 37 -3.75 6.33 -4.87
C LEU A 37 -3.71 5.33 -3.71
N PRO A 38 -4.24 5.65 -2.54
CA PRO A 38 -4.07 4.83 -1.35
C PRO A 38 -4.93 3.55 -1.40
N LEU A 39 -4.31 2.40 -1.12
CA LEU A 39 -5.02 1.18 -0.75
C LEU A 39 -4.50 0.70 0.61
N GLN A 40 -5.43 0.43 1.53
CA GLN A 40 -5.14 -0.16 2.84
C GLN A 40 -5.84 -1.50 3.00
N VAL A 41 -5.12 -2.48 3.54
CA VAL A 41 -5.66 -3.82 3.81
C VAL A 41 -5.42 -4.15 5.27
N LYS A 42 -6.45 -4.69 5.93
CA LYS A 42 -6.36 -5.27 7.27
C LYS A 42 -6.70 -6.74 7.20
N SER A 43 -5.92 -7.56 7.89
CA SER A 43 -6.13 -8.99 8.00
C SER A 43 -5.76 -9.48 9.39
N ASP A 44 -6.24 -10.68 9.72
CA ASP A 44 -5.91 -11.34 10.97
C ASP A 44 -4.43 -11.77 11.00
N PRO A 45 -3.79 -11.79 12.18
CA PRO A 45 -2.42 -12.27 12.33
C PRO A 45 -2.30 -13.75 11.96
N GLY A 46 -1.12 -14.14 11.48
CA GLY A 46 -0.79 -15.53 11.18
C GLY A 46 -1.33 -16.07 9.86
N THR A 47 -2.04 -15.24 9.08
CA THR A 47 -2.47 -15.57 7.72
C THR A 47 -2.05 -14.45 6.77
N ASP A 48 -1.12 -14.77 5.89
CA ASP A 48 -0.60 -13.83 4.90
C ASP A 48 -1.53 -13.80 3.68
N LEU A 49 -1.44 -12.74 2.88
CA LEU A 49 -2.22 -12.55 1.67
C LEU A 49 -1.34 -12.27 0.46
N TYR A 50 -1.80 -12.75 -0.68
CA TYR A 50 -1.41 -12.27 -1.99
C TYR A 50 -2.56 -11.44 -2.55
N LEU A 51 -2.34 -10.13 -2.67
CA LEU A 51 -3.28 -9.18 -3.25
C LEU A 51 -2.97 -9.05 -4.74
N GLN A 52 -4.01 -9.14 -5.58
CA GLN A 52 -3.93 -8.92 -7.01
C GLN A 52 -4.98 -7.91 -7.47
N LEU A 53 -4.55 -6.95 -8.28
CA LEU A 53 -5.42 -6.07 -9.05
C LEU A 53 -5.45 -6.55 -10.50
N SER A 54 -6.65 -6.62 -11.07
CA SER A 54 -6.84 -6.94 -12.48
C SER A 54 -7.74 -5.94 -13.19
N ASP A 55 -7.50 -5.78 -14.48
CA ASP A 55 -8.39 -5.06 -15.38
C ASP A 55 -9.73 -5.82 -15.46
N PRO A 56 -10.87 -5.19 -15.13
CA PRO A 56 -12.16 -5.88 -15.09
C PRO A 56 -12.71 -6.25 -16.47
N ALA A 57 -12.22 -5.65 -17.56
CA ALA A 57 -12.66 -5.96 -18.91
C ALA A 57 -11.88 -7.13 -19.53
N THR A 58 -10.59 -7.24 -19.23
CA THR A 58 -9.70 -8.27 -19.80
C THR A 58 -9.34 -9.39 -18.83
N GLY A 59 -9.53 -9.17 -17.52
CA GLY A 59 -9.07 -10.07 -16.46
C GLY A 59 -7.55 -10.05 -16.25
N GLN A 60 -6.80 -9.25 -17.02
CA GLN A 60 -5.34 -9.23 -16.93
C GLN A 60 -4.88 -8.62 -15.61
N ALA A 61 -3.91 -9.28 -14.99
CA ALA A 61 -3.27 -8.85 -13.76
C ALA A 61 -2.37 -7.62 -14.02
N VAL A 62 -2.54 -6.55 -13.25
CA VAL A 62 -1.79 -5.29 -13.45
C VAL A 62 -0.94 -4.89 -12.27
N LEU A 63 -1.22 -5.40 -11.08
CA LEU A 63 -0.41 -5.22 -9.88
C LEU A 63 -0.60 -6.40 -8.94
N ALA A 64 0.47 -6.82 -8.28
CA ALA A 64 0.36 -7.69 -7.10
C ALA A 64 1.23 -7.22 -5.94
N ALA A 65 0.80 -7.59 -4.75
CA ALA A 65 1.48 -7.30 -3.51
C ALA A 65 1.35 -8.47 -2.53
N TYR A 66 2.38 -8.67 -1.72
CA TYR A 66 2.36 -9.58 -0.59
C TYR A 66 2.06 -8.83 0.71
N VAL A 67 1.08 -9.31 1.44
CA VAL A 67 0.59 -8.72 2.69
C VAL A 67 0.86 -9.69 3.83
N ARG A 68 1.71 -9.29 4.77
CA ARG A 68 1.88 -10.06 6.00
C ARG A 68 0.65 -9.89 6.91
N GLY A 69 0.13 -11.01 7.40
CA GLY A 69 -1.03 -11.04 8.30
C GLY A 69 -0.83 -10.27 9.59
N GLY A 70 -1.86 -9.57 10.05
CA GLY A 70 -1.92 -8.92 11.36
C GLY A 70 -1.46 -7.46 11.41
N ALA A 71 -0.75 -6.98 10.40
CA ALA A 71 -0.37 -5.56 10.28
C ALA A 71 -1.31 -4.80 9.34
N PHE A 72 -1.36 -3.48 9.50
CA PHE A 72 -2.01 -2.62 8.51
C PHE A 72 -1.11 -2.52 7.29
N PHE A 73 -1.53 -3.14 6.20
CA PHE A 73 -0.83 -3.05 4.95
C PHE A 73 -1.26 -1.80 4.19
N ARG A 74 -0.29 -1.09 3.63
CA ARG A 74 -0.52 0.13 2.86
C ARG A 74 0.29 0.07 1.59
N VAL A 75 -0.37 0.32 0.46
CA VAL A 75 0.27 0.39 -0.85
C VAL A 75 -0.38 1.51 -1.65
N LEU A 76 0.38 2.09 -2.57
CA LEU A 76 -0.18 2.99 -3.56
C LEU A 76 -0.48 2.21 -4.83
N VAL A 77 -1.66 2.45 -5.42
CA VAL A 77 -2.12 1.76 -6.62
C VAL A 77 -2.29 2.74 -7.79
N PRO A 78 -2.38 2.24 -9.03
CA PRO A 78 -2.64 3.06 -10.20
C PRO A 78 -4.05 3.67 -10.20
N PRO A 79 -4.24 4.84 -10.82
CA PRO A 79 -5.59 5.34 -11.11
C PRO A 79 -6.32 4.37 -12.04
N GLY A 80 -7.63 4.25 -11.86
CA GLY A 80 -8.47 3.39 -12.69
C GLY A 80 -9.51 2.62 -11.90
N ARG A 81 -10.16 1.68 -12.59
CA ARG A 81 -11.17 0.78 -12.04
C ARG A 81 -10.60 -0.64 -12.06
N TRP A 82 -10.40 -1.23 -10.89
CA TRP A 82 -9.68 -2.50 -10.75
C TRP A 82 -10.53 -3.53 -10.02
N ALA A 83 -10.56 -4.77 -10.53
CA ALA A 83 -11.05 -5.90 -9.76
C ALA A 83 -9.95 -6.35 -8.78
N LEU A 84 -10.34 -6.67 -7.55
CA LEU A 84 -9.40 -7.08 -6.51
C LEU A 84 -9.70 -8.50 -6.07
N THR A 85 -8.64 -9.29 -5.95
CA THR A 85 -8.69 -10.65 -5.42
C THR A 85 -7.56 -10.83 -4.41
N PHE A 86 -7.86 -11.60 -3.37
CA PHE A 86 -6.92 -11.98 -2.33
C PHE A 86 -6.82 -13.49 -2.30
N ALA A 87 -5.61 -14.03 -2.41
CA ALA A 87 -5.33 -15.38 -1.95
C ALA A 87 -4.80 -15.30 -0.53
N ARG A 88 -5.23 -16.21 0.34
CA ARG A 88 -4.95 -16.19 1.78
C ARG A 88 -4.39 -17.54 2.21
N GLY A 89 -3.40 -17.53 3.10
CA GLY A 89 -2.89 -18.76 3.72
C GLY A 89 -1.62 -18.56 4.54
N GLN A 90 -0.99 -19.67 4.93
CA GLN A 90 0.18 -19.68 5.82
C GLN A 90 1.46 -20.11 5.11
N ASP A 91 1.33 -21.05 4.16
CA ASP A 91 2.47 -21.73 3.54
C ASP A 91 2.76 -21.17 2.15
N TRP A 92 3.41 -20.01 2.11
CA TRP A 92 3.79 -19.36 0.84
C TRP A 92 4.71 -20.26 -0.02
N GLN A 93 4.32 -20.46 -1.27
CA GLN A 93 4.96 -21.34 -2.26
C GLN A 93 5.34 -20.60 -3.56
N GLY A 94 5.34 -19.26 -3.54
CA GLY A 94 5.55 -18.43 -4.72
C GLY A 94 4.25 -18.07 -5.43
N GLU A 95 4.32 -17.20 -6.43
CA GLU A 95 3.11 -16.62 -7.06
C GLU A 95 2.24 -17.65 -7.79
N ASP A 96 2.87 -18.65 -8.41
CA ASP A 96 2.14 -19.73 -9.11
C ASP A 96 1.50 -20.73 -8.13
N GLY A 97 2.14 -20.96 -6.97
CA GLY A 97 1.69 -21.91 -5.95
C GLY A 97 0.84 -21.31 -4.83
N LEU A 98 0.87 -19.98 -4.70
CA LEU A 98 0.25 -19.19 -3.64
C LEU A 98 0.53 -19.75 -2.25
N PHE A 99 -0.49 -20.21 -1.53
CA PHE A 99 -0.37 -20.83 -0.21
C PHE A 99 -0.64 -22.35 -0.26
N GLY A 100 -0.48 -22.96 -1.44
CA GLY A 100 -0.72 -24.37 -1.69
C GLY A 100 -2.20 -24.76 -1.69
N ALA A 101 -2.48 -26.03 -1.38
CA ALA A 101 -3.83 -26.60 -1.39
C ALA A 101 -4.79 -25.97 -0.36
N ALA A 102 -4.25 -25.32 0.68
CA ALA A 102 -5.02 -24.62 1.70
C ALA A 102 -5.32 -23.15 1.35
N THR A 103 -4.95 -22.71 0.14
CA THR A 103 -5.22 -21.34 -0.31
C THR A 103 -6.72 -21.06 -0.34
N GLU A 104 -7.14 -20.03 0.38
CA GLU A 104 -8.50 -19.48 0.27
C GLU A 104 -8.47 -18.26 -0.63
N VAL A 105 -9.41 -18.18 -1.58
CA VAL A 105 -9.52 -17.06 -2.50
C VAL A 105 -10.73 -16.20 -2.13
N ILE A 106 -10.51 -14.91 -1.94
CA ILE A 106 -11.53 -13.91 -1.65
C ILE A 106 -11.53 -12.90 -2.81
N ALA A 107 -12.58 -12.92 -3.61
CA ALA A 107 -12.83 -11.90 -4.61
C ALA A 107 -13.78 -10.85 -4.05
N LEU A 108 -13.49 -9.57 -4.30
CA LEU A 108 -14.45 -8.51 -3.97
C LEU A 108 -15.66 -8.55 -4.91
N PRO A 109 -16.86 -8.17 -4.44
CA PRO A 109 -18.09 -8.27 -5.22
C PRO A 109 -18.12 -7.36 -6.45
N GLY A 110 -17.27 -6.33 -6.49
CA GLY A 110 -17.15 -5.45 -7.62
C GLY A 110 -15.79 -4.74 -7.64
N PRO A 111 -15.41 -4.18 -8.80
CA PRO A 111 -14.17 -3.44 -8.91
C PRO A 111 -14.24 -2.08 -8.20
N LEU A 112 -13.09 -1.65 -7.69
CA LEU A 112 -12.93 -0.39 -6.96
C LEU A 112 -12.37 0.69 -7.87
N VAL A 113 -12.78 1.93 -7.65
CA VAL A 113 -12.34 3.08 -8.45
C VAL A 113 -11.34 3.91 -7.66
N PHE A 114 -10.18 4.15 -8.25
CA PHE A 114 -9.11 4.96 -7.68
C PHE A 114 -8.87 6.17 -8.57
N HIS A 115 -9.02 7.38 -8.02
CA HIS A 115 -8.89 8.61 -8.79
C HIS A 115 -8.41 9.77 -7.91
N THR A 116 -8.10 10.89 -8.57
CA THR A 116 -7.85 12.17 -7.89
C THR A 116 -9.12 13.00 -7.95
N GLU A 117 -9.50 13.60 -6.83
CA GLU A 117 -10.59 14.57 -6.70
C GLU A 117 -10.03 15.97 -6.52
N GLY A 118 -10.47 16.88 -7.39
CA GLY A 118 -9.95 18.24 -7.43
C GLY A 118 -8.43 18.27 -7.59
N ALA A 119 -7.77 19.21 -6.90
CA ALA A 119 -6.32 19.41 -7.02
C ALA A 119 -5.50 18.67 -5.95
N ALA A 120 -6.13 18.06 -4.95
CA ALA A 120 -5.43 17.72 -3.70
C ALA A 120 -5.83 16.41 -3.02
N ARG A 121 -6.97 15.80 -3.38
CA ARG A 121 -7.41 14.57 -2.74
C ARG A 121 -7.16 13.38 -3.65
N LYS A 122 -6.42 12.39 -3.16
CA LYS A 122 -6.24 11.11 -3.84
C LYS A 122 -7.16 10.08 -3.18
N SER A 123 -8.21 9.69 -3.90
CA SER A 123 -9.25 8.79 -3.42
C SER A 123 -8.82 7.35 -3.58
N GLY A 124 -9.14 6.54 -2.57
CA GLY A 124 -8.78 5.14 -2.52
C GLY A 124 -9.56 4.39 -1.45
N HIS A 125 -9.07 3.22 -1.05
CA HIS A 125 -9.91 2.23 -0.36
C HIS A 125 -9.21 1.61 0.84
N LEU A 126 -10.00 1.32 1.88
CA LEU A 126 -9.64 0.45 3.00
C LEU A 126 -10.48 -0.81 2.91
N ILE A 127 -9.81 -1.96 2.87
CA ILE A 127 -10.43 -3.27 2.84
C ILE A 127 -10.09 -3.97 4.15
N ASP A 128 -11.11 -4.25 4.94
CA ASP A 128 -10.99 -5.01 6.17
C ASP A 128 -11.43 -6.46 5.90
N LEU A 129 -10.49 -7.39 5.95
CA LEU A 129 -10.73 -8.82 5.76
C LEU A 129 -10.87 -9.57 7.08
N ARG A 130 -10.91 -8.86 8.21
CA ARG A 130 -11.09 -9.47 9.52
C ARG A 130 -12.56 -9.85 9.71
N GLY A 131 -12.83 -11.11 10.02
CA GLY A 131 -14.18 -11.63 10.25
C GLY A 131 -14.78 -12.40 9.08
N ALA A 132 -16.11 -12.44 8.99
CA ALA A 132 -16.83 -13.35 8.10
C ALA A 132 -16.82 -12.95 6.61
N GLY A 133 -16.43 -11.72 6.30
CA GLY A 133 -16.39 -11.22 4.92
C GLY A 133 -15.73 -9.85 4.80
N PRO A 134 -15.42 -9.41 3.57
CA PRO A 134 -14.75 -8.14 3.34
C PRO A 134 -15.65 -6.95 3.69
N VAL A 135 -15.13 -6.02 4.49
CA VAL A 135 -15.76 -4.71 4.76
C VAL A 135 -14.97 -3.63 4.05
N LEU A 136 -15.62 -2.87 3.18
CA LEU A 136 -15.01 -1.82 2.38
C LEU A 136 -15.34 -0.44 2.96
N ARG A 137 -14.36 0.45 2.95
CA ARG A 137 -14.53 1.86 3.29
C ARG A 137 -13.70 2.73 2.34
N ASP A 138 -14.27 3.83 1.90
CA ASP A 138 -13.54 4.84 1.15
C ASP A 138 -12.58 5.61 2.09
N ILE A 139 -11.41 5.96 1.56
CA ILE A 139 -10.40 6.78 2.24
C ILE A 139 -9.78 7.78 1.27
N GLY A 140 -9.31 8.91 1.80
CA GLY A 140 -8.54 9.88 1.04
C GLY A 140 -7.11 10.03 1.55
N LEU A 141 -6.19 10.33 0.63
CA LEU A 141 -4.90 10.94 0.95
C LEU A 141 -4.95 12.41 0.49
N CYS A 142 -5.16 13.32 1.45
CA CYS A 142 -5.30 14.76 1.21
C CYS A 142 -3.95 15.45 1.27
N GLN A 143 -3.69 16.29 0.26
CA GLN A 143 -2.45 17.05 0.13
C GLN A 143 -2.68 18.51 0.50
N ARG A 144 -1.82 19.07 1.35
CA ARG A 144 -1.84 20.48 1.74
C ARG A 144 -0.47 21.12 1.48
N ARG A 145 -0.47 22.37 1.02
CA ARG A 145 0.75 23.18 0.97
C ARG A 145 1.05 23.70 2.36
N ALA A 146 2.15 23.25 2.96
CA ALA A 146 2.65 23.75 4.22
C ALA A 146 3.83 24.68 3.94
N LEU A 147 3.80 25.87 4.52
CA LEU A 147 4.91 26.82 4.44
C LEU A 147 6.16 26.18 5.08
N ASP A 148 7.28 26.17 4.36
CA ASP A 148 8.59 25.79 4.91
C ASP A 148 9.08 26.95 5.79
N PRO A 149 9.05 26.81 7.13
CA PRO A 149 9.41 27.90 8.02
C PRO A 149 10.87 28.33 7.82
N GLU A 150 11.78 27.45 7.41
CA GLU A 150 13.20 27.79 7.24
C GLU A 150 13.42 28.83 6.14
N THR A 151 12.54 28.88 5.13
CA THR A 151 12.59 29.94 4.11
C THR A 151 12.23 31.32 4.63
N LEU A 152 11.55 31.39 5.77
CA LEU A 152 11.20 32.64 6.42
C LEU A 152 12.30 33.11 7.39
N SER A 153 13.31 32.29 7.68
CA SER A 153 14.36 32.62 8.66
C SER A 153 15.15 33.87 8.28
N GLY A 154 15.39 34.06 6.98
CA GLY A 154 16.04 35.26 6.45
C GLY A 154 15.10 36.44 6.17
N SER A 155 13.78 36.25 6.31
CA SER A 155 12.77 37.22 5.86
C SER A 155 12.78 38.50 6.70
N TRP A 156 12.51 39.63 6.05
CA TRP A 156 12.40 40.94 6.70
C TRP A 156 11.34 40.92 7.82
N ALA A 157 10.19 40.29 7.59
CA ALA A 157 9.10 40.21 8.56
C ALA A 157 9.51 39.51 9.87
N ARG A 158 10.37 38.49 9.79
CA ARG A 158 10.85 37.78 10.99
C ARG A 158 11.92 38.58 11.75
N LYS A 159 12.70 39.41 11.05
CA LYS A 159 13.72 40.31 11.64
C LYS A 159 13.11 41.57 12.27
N HIS A 160 11.93 42.00 11.78
CA HIS A 160 11.24 43.21 12.22
C HIS A 160 9.77 42.91 12.57
N PRO A 161 9.48 42.18 13.66
CA PRO A 161 8.13 41.71 13.99
C PRO A 161 7.10 42.82 14.24
N HIS A 162 7.55 44.04 14.51
CA HIS A 162 6.71 45.22 14.74
C HIS A 162 7.00 46.37 13.76
N GLY A 163 7.86 46.14 12.76
CA GLY A 163 8.19 47.15 11.75
C GLY A 163 7.16 47.17 10.64
N LEU A 164 7.13 48.27 9.88
CA LEU A 164 6.56 48.32 8.53
C LEU A 164 7.72 48.47 7.53
N PRO A 165 7.73 47.72 6.42
CA PRO A 165 8.82 47.82 5.45
C PRO A 165 8.72 49.18 4.75
N ASP A 166 9.86 49.85 4.54
CA ASP A 166 9.90 51.08 3.73
C ASP A 166 9.53 50.69 2.28
N PRO A 167 8.44 51.24 1.70
CA PRO A 167 8.04 50.94 0.33
C PRO A 167 9.12 51.30 -0.72
N ARG A 168 10.12 52.10 -0.35
CA ARG A 168 11.21 52.55 -1.23
C ARG A 168 12.45 51.66 -1.15
N GLU A 169 12.54 50.77 -0.17
CA GLU A 169 13.62 49.79 -0.07
C GLU A 169 13.23 48.53 -0.85
N PRO A 170 13.93 48.17 -1.94
CA PRO A 170 13.79 46.87 -2.57
C PRO A 170 14.43 45.81 -1.65
N GLY A 171 13.77 45.51 -0.53
CA GLY A 171 14.13 44.35 0.28
C GLY A 171 13.97 43.10 -0.58
N PRO A 172 14.84 42.08 -0.44
CA PRO A 172 14.61 40.82 -1.12
C PRO A 172 13.30 40.24 -0.58
N PHE A 173 12.24 40.32 -1.38
CA PHE A 173 11.04 39.53 -1.14
C PHE A 173 11.44 38.07 -1.33
N THR A 174 11.88 37.43 -0.25
CA THR A 174 12.18 36.00 -0.24
C THR A 174 10.89 35.27 -0.57
N THR A 175 10.82 34.66 -1.75
CA THR A 175 9.65 33.86 -2.13
C THR A 175 9.55 32.67 -1.16
N PRO A 176 8.46 32.58 -0.37
CA PRO A 176 8.29 31.47 0.55
C PRO A 176 8.21 30.15 -0.23
N ARG A 177 8.93 29.13 0.23
CA ARG A 177 8.74 27.77 -0.31
C ARG A 177 7.63 27.08 0.46
N TYR A 178 6.86 26.27 -0.26
CA TYR A 178 5.81 25.44 0.32
C TYR A 178 6.10 23.98 0.01
N ASP A 179 6.07 23.16 1.05
CA ASP A 179 6.16 21.71 0.92
C ASP A 179 4.76 21.11 0.79
N LEU A 180 4.64 20.08 -0.04
CA LEU A 180 3.40 19.32 -0.14
C LEU A 180 3.37 18.27 0.97
N ARG A 181 2.48 18.43 1.94
CA ARG A 181 2.28 17.47 3.03
C ARG A 181 1.02 16.65 2.78
N SER A 182 1.13 15.34 2.88
CA SER A 182 0.01 14.41 2.70
C SER A 182 -0.45 13.86 4.04
N HIS A 183 -1.75 13.67 4.21
CA HIS A 183 -2.35 13.05 5.39
C HIS A 183 -3.60 12.26 4.99
N PHE A 184 -3.93 11.21 5.74
CA PHE A 184 -5.18 10.49 5.54
C PHE A 184 -6.36 11.36 6.02
N CYS A 185 -7.43 11.36 5.23
CA CYS A 185 -8.64 12.13 5.47
C CYS A 185 -9.86 11.25 5.19
N ASP A 186 -10.91 11.40 6.01
CA ASP A 186 -12.21 10.77 5.76
C ASP A 186 -12.92 11.46 4.58
N ASP A 187 -14.03 10.92 4.10
CA ASP A 187 -14.83 11.55 3.06
C ASP A 187 -15.43 12.87 3.55
N ALA A 188 -15.27 13.91 2.74
CA ALA A 188 -16.07 15.10 2.88
C ALA A 188 -17.47 14.75 2.37
N GLY A 189 -18.40 14.52 3.30
CA GLY A 189 -19.82 14.34 2.99
C GLY A 189 -20.44 15.54 2.29
#